data_AF-A0A7S2IA11-F1
#
_entry.id   AF-A0A7S2IA11-F1
#
_cell.length_a   1.000
_cell.length_b   1.000
_cell.length_c   1.000
_cell.angle_alpha   90.00
_cell.angle_beta   90.00
_cell.angle_gamma   90.00
#
_symmetry.space_group_name_H-M   'P 1'
#
loop_
_entity.id
_entity.type
_entity.pdbx_description
1 polymer ?
#
loop_
_entity_poly.entity_id
_entity_poly.type
_entity_poly.pdbx_seq_one_letter_code
_entity_poly.pdbx_strand_id
1 'polypeptide(L)'
;LVSRLHTKPMQSGTLPGDSFCVICADEFSGVGTSVVSLSCGHTFHDACIREWLTRRHTCPTCRLQLEVDDVRYLRSIGLDDEADALDKVQREKQAKEMERQAADRRRWVHSMRR
;
A
#
# COMPACT_ATOMS: atom_id res chain seq x y z
N LEU A 1 -22.03 -10.84 -12.52
CA LEU A 1 -21.74 -12.24 -12.14
C LEU A 1 -20.47 -12.63 -12.90
N VAL A 2 -19.26 -12.75 -12.35
CA VAL A 2 -18.74 -12.88 -11.00
C VAL A 2 -17.32 -12.31 -11.01
N SER A 3 -16.91 -11.77 -9.87
CA SER A 3 -15.57 -11.25 -9.56
C SER A 3 -14.45 -12.20 -10.00
N ARG A 4 -13.45 -11.71 -10.73
CA ARG A 4 -12.12 -12.33 -10.73
C ARG A 4 -11.26 -11.60 -9.71
N LEU A 5 -11.56 -11.88 -8.45
CA LEU A 5 -10.60 -11.73 -7.37
C LEU A 5 -9.43 -12.66 -7.74
N HIS A 6 -8.32 -12.08 -8.17
CA HIS A 6 -7.07 -12.82 -8.24
C HIS A 6 -6.61 -13.00 -6.79
N THR A 7 -7.12 -14.05 -6.15
CA THR A 7 -6.57 -14.54 -4.89
C THR A 7 -5.19 -15.10 -5.20
N LYS A 8 -4.14 -14.29 -5.00
CA LYS A 8 -2.78 -14.83 -4.93
C LYS A 8 -2.72 -15.71 -3.67
N PRO A 9 -2.30 -16.98 -3.79
CA PRO A 9 -2.13 -17.82 -2.62
C PRO A 9 -1.17 -17.14 -1.65
N MET A 10 -1.60 -17.05 -0.39
CA MET A 10 -0.74 -16.72 0.73
C MET A 10 0.30 -17.83 0.83
N GLN A 11 1.49 -17.58 0.33
CA GLN A 11 2.61 -18.49 0.58
C GLN A 11 3.10 -18.21 1.99
N SER A 12 2.47 -18.92 2.92
CA SER A 12 3.03 -19.27 4.22
C SER A 12 4.32 -20.06 3.99
N GLY A 13 5.44 -19.39 4.19
CA GLY A 13 6.76 -19.98 4.13
C GLY A 13 7.78 -18.85 4.14
N THR A 14 8.31 -18.53 5.33
CA THR A 14 9.53 -17.73 5.44
C THR A 14 10.62 -18.45 4.67
N LEU A 15 10.82 -18.04 3.41
CA LEU A 15 11.98 -18.43 2.65
C LEU A 15 13.13 -17.48 3.06
N PRO A 16 14.40 -17.92 3.01
CA PRO A 16 15.56 -17.13 3.45
C PRO A 16 15.76 -15.75 2.76
N GLY A 17 14.86 -15.33 1.85
CA GLY A 17 14.88 -14.04 1.17
C GLY A 17 13.93 -12.99 1.75
N ASP A 18 13.10 -13.31 2.74
CA ASP A 18 12.17 -12.35 3.37
C ASP A 18 12.85 -11.41 4.37
N SER A 19 14.13 -11.66 4.68
CA SER A 19 14.94 -10.89 5.62
C SER A 19 15.92 -9.94 4.94
N PHE A 20 15.94 -9.85 3.60
CA PHE A 20 16.96 -9.09 2.85
C PHE A 20 16.33 -8.10 1.86
N CYS A 21 16.97 -6.95 1.70
CA CYS A 21 16.62 -5.96 0.69
C CYS A 21 17.22 -6.34 -0.67
N VAL A 22 16.38 -6.64 -1.66
CA VAL A 22 16.85 -7.02 -3.02
C VAL A 22 17.57 -5.91 -3.80
N ILE A 23 17.51 -4.65 -3.33
CA ILE A 23 18.20 -3.52 -3.97
C ILE A 23 19.69 -3.49 -3.58
N CYS A 24 20.00 -3.69 -2.30
CA CYS A 24 21.37 -3.69 -1.79
C CYS A 24 21.93 -5.09 -1.46
N ALA A 25 21.10 -6.13 -1.54
CA ALA A 25 21.40 -7.50 -1.18
C ALA A 25 21.86 -7.68 0.28
N ASP A 26 21.33 -6.87 1.20
CA ASP A 26 21.69 -6.88 2.63
C ASP A 26 20.47 -7.15 3.53
N GLU A 27 20.71 -7.64 4.74
CA GLU A 27 19.67 -7.95 5.72
C GLU A 27 18.94 -6.70 6.21
N PHE A 28 17.66 -6.86 6.58
CA PHE A 28 16.90 -5.82 7.28
C PHE A 28 17.33 -5.66 8.74
N SER A 29 18.07 -6.62 9.30
CA SER A 29 18.58 -6.64 10.67
C SER A 29 19.77 -5.67 10.83
N GLY A 30 19.51 -4.41 11.17
CA GLY A 30 20.53 -3.44 11.51
C GLY A 30 20.03 -2.39 12.50
N VAL A 31 20.88 -1.92 13.40
CA VAL A 31 20.50 -0.82 14.30
C VAL A 31 20.34 0.45 13.45
N GLY A 32 19.15 1.04 13.45
CA GLY A 32 18.83 2.24 12.68
C GLY A 32 18.39 1.99 11.23
N THR A 33 18.17 0.74 10.83
CA THR A 33 17.58 0.43 9.52
C THR A 33 16.07 0.59 9.58
N SER A 34 15.51 1.44 8.73
CA SER A 34 14.07 1.55 8.50
C SER A 34 13.69 0.76 7.25
N VAL A 35 12.53 0.10 7.31
CA VAL A 35 11.98 -0.68 6.20
C VAL A 35 10.63 -0.11 5.77
N VAL A 36 10.37 -0.17 4.47
CA VAL A 36 9.12 0.30 3.87
C VAL A 36 8.54 -0.82 3.00
N SER A 37 7.24 -1.07 3.18
CA SER A 37 6.46 -1.93 2.30
C SER A 37 5.67 -1.09 1.30
N LEU A 38 5.78 -1.41 0.01
CA LEU A 38 4.95 -0.81 -1.04
C LEU A 38 3.51 -1.34 -0.98
N SER A 39 2.58 -0.68 -1.68
CA SER A 39 1.17 -1.13 -1.82
C SER A 39 1.02 -2.55 -2.38
N CYS A 40 2.01 -3.05 -3.12
CA CYS A 40 2.06 -4.44 -3.60
C CYS A 40 2.51 -5.47 -2.53
N GLY A 41 2.90 -5.02 -1.33
CA GLY A 41 3.32 -5.87 -0.22
C GLY A 41 4.81 -6.22 -0.16
N HIS A 42 5.64 -5.79 -1.12
CA HIS A 42 7.10 -6.02 -1.07
C HIS A 42 7.80 -4.98 -0.21
N THR A 43 8.82 -5.45 0.54
CA THR A 43 9.56 -4.68 1.54
C THR A 43 11.00 -4.41 1.11
N PHE A 44 11.50 -3.22 1.44
CA PHE A 44 12.86 -2.76 1.14
C PHE A 44 13.38 -1.88 2.28
N HIS A 45 14.70 -1.66 2.36
CA HIS A 45 15.22 -0.56 3.14
C HIS A 45 14.63 0.75 2.61
N ASP A 46 14.22 1.63 3.53
CA ASP A 46 13.69 2.95 3.23
C ASP A 46 14.65 3.67 2.26
N ALA A 47 15.89 3.93 2.66
CA ALA A 47 16.88 4.60 1.80
C ALA A 47 17.04 3.97 0.40
N CYS A 48 17.04 2.64 0.30
CA CYS A 48 17.17 1.95 -0.97
C CYS A 48 15.96 2.16 -1.89
N ILE A 49 14.74 2.06 -1.35
CA ILE A 49 13.55 2.24 -2.16
C ILE A 49 13.33 3.71 -2.52
N ARG A 50 13.71 4.65 -1.63
CA ARG A 50 13.70 6.09 -1.92
C ARG A 50 14.54 6.40 -3.17
N GLU A 51 15.81 5.98 -3.17
CA GLU A 51 16.73 6.20 -4.31
C GLU A 51 16.19 5.56 -5.60
N TRP A 52 15.68 4.34 -5.53
CA TRP A 52 15.11 3.67 -6.69
C TRP A 52 13.94 4.45 -7.29
N LEU A 53 13.02 4.92 -6.45
CA LEU A 53 11.81 5.59 -6.89
C LEU A 53 12.06 7.01 -7.44
N THR A 54 13.20 7.64 -7.13
CA THR A 54 13.60 8.89 -7.82
C THR A 54 13.77 8.69 -9.34
N ARG A 55 14.05 7.46 -9.79
CA ARG A 55 14.32 7.14 -11.20
C ARG A 55 13.18 6.37 -11.85
N ARG A 56 12.48 5.51 -11.11
CA ARG A 56 11.45 4.61 -11.64
C ARG A 56 10.31 4.43 -10.64
N HIS A 57 9.09 4.78 -11.02
CA HIS A 57 7.90 4.62 -10.17
C HIS A 57 7.33 3.19 -10.23
N THR A 58 8.19 2.18 -10.08
CA THR A 58 7.80 0.76 -10.18
C THR A 58 8.44 -0.06 -9.07
N CYS A 59 7.71 -1.05 -8.54
CA CYS A 59 8.27 -2.00 -7.58
C CYS A 59 9.45 -2.77 -8.20
N PRO A 60 10.64 -2.80 -7.55
CA PRO A 60 11.80 -3.57 -8.03
C PRO A 60 11.51 -5.06 -8.21
N THR A 61 10.61 -5.63 -7.39
CA THR A 61 10.30 -7.06 -7.39
C THR A 61 9.25 -7.44 -8.42
N CYS A 62 8.07 -6.80 -8.39
CA CYS A 62 6.94 -7.19 -9.23
C CYS A 62 6.63 -6.24 -10.38
N ARG A 63 7.37 -5.14 -10.51
CA ARG A 63 7.19 -4.10 -11.54
C ARG A 63 5.81 -3.43 -11.54
N LEU A 64 5.03 -3.59 -10.48
CA LEU A 64 3.78 -2.85 -10.32
C LEU A 64 4.11 -1.35 -10.30
N GLN A 65 3.41 -0.58 -11.14
CA GLN A 65 3.51 0.86 -11.17
C GLN A 65 2.89 1.44 -9.89
N LEU A 66 3.65 2.30 -9.20
CA LEU A 66 3.14 3.02 -8.05
C LEU A 66 2.40 4.27 -8.54
N GLU A 67 1.18 4.45 -8.06
CA GLU A 67 0.43 5.68 -8.31
C GLU A 67 0.93 6.76 -7.35
N VAL A 68 0.96 8.02 -7.83
CA VAL A 68 1.32 9.21 -7.04
C VAL A 68 0.37 9.44 -5.85
N ASP A 69 -0.72 8.68 -5.77
CA ASP A 69 -1.68 8.66 -4.68
C ASP A 69 -1.29 7.67 -3.55
N ASP A 70 -0.05 7.20 -3.49
CA ASP A 70 0.44 6.38 -2.39
C ASP A 70 1.09 7.27 -1.29
N VAL A 71 0.38 7.43 -0.17
CA VAL A 71 0.87 8.16 1.02
C VAL A 71 2.21 7.62 1.51
N ARG A 72 2.46 6.30 1.39
CA ARG A 72 3.74 5.69 1.79
C ARG A 72 4.85 6.11 0.83
N TYR A 73 4.53 6.23 -0.45
CA TYR A 73 5.48 6.71 -1.46
C TYR A 73 5.89 8.15 -1.17
N LEU A 74 4.94 9.06 -0.96
CA LEU A 74 5.22 10.48 -0.71
C LEU A 74 6.09 10.70 0.54
N ARG A 75 5.76 9.99 1.63
CA ARG A 75 6.58 9.98 2.85
C ARG A 75 7.98 9.39 2.60
N SER A 76 8.09 8.41 1.72
CA SER A 76 9.40 7.89 1.27
C SER A 76 10.19 8.91 0.44
N ILE A 77 9.60 9.89 -0.23
CA ILE A 77 10.40 10.90 -0.94
C ILE A 77 10.58 12.20 -0.15
N GLY A 78 10.22 12.20 1.14
CA GLY A 78 10.36 13.36 2.02
C GLY A 78 9.34 14.46 1.73
N LEU A 79 8.23 14.12 1.05
CA LEU A 79 7.11 15.02 0.80
C LEU A 79 6.03 14.79 1.87
N ASP A 80 6.40 15.02 3.13
CA ASP A 80 5.52 14.73 4.26
C ASP A 80 4.23 15.57 4.24
N ASP A 81 4.31 16.86 3.86
CA ASP A 81 3.13 17.74 3.73
C ASP A 81 2.14 17.22 2.68
N GLU A 82 2.63 16.75 1.53
CA GLU A 82 1.81 16.17 0.45
C GLU A 82 1.21 14.83 0.89
N ALA A 83 2.01 14.00 1.58
CA ALA A 83 1.56 12.73 2.12
C ALA A 83 0.40 12.92 3.11
N ASP A 84 0.51 13.91 3.99
CA ASP A 84 -0.49 14.21 5.01
C ASP A 84 -1.76 14.83 4.40
N ALA A 85 -1.61 15.71 3.40
CA ALA A 85 -2.74 16.24 2.63
C ALA A 85 -3.51 15.11 1.93
N LEU A 86 -2.80 14.17 1.31
CA LEU A 86 -3.39 13.02 0.64
C LEU A 86 -4.08 12.06 1.61
N ASP A 87 -3.46 11.76 2.76
CA ASP A 87 -4.06 10.90 3.80
C ASP A 87 -5.38 11.51 4.31
N LYS A 88 -5.42 12.83 4.53
CA LYS A 88 -6.66 13.55 4.89
C LYS A 88 -7.74 13.39 3.82
N VAL A 89 -7.40 13.61 2.55
CA VAL A 89 -8.35 13.44 1.43
C VAL A 89 -8.87 11.99 1.35
N GLN A 90 -8.00 11.00 1.52
CA GLN A 90 -8.37 9.58 1.47
C GLN A 90 -9.32 9.22 2.63
N ARG A 91 -9.07 9.68 3.85
CA ARG A 91 -9.96 9.46 5.01
C ARG A 91 -11.34 10.09 4.80
N GLU A 92 -11.40 11.31 4.29
CA GLU A 92 -12.68 11.97 3.98
C GLU A 92 -13.48 11.23 2.91
N LYS A 93 -12.82 10.76 1.84
CA LYS A 93 -13.45 9.93 0.80
C LYS A 93 -14.00 8.63 1.39
N GLN A 94 -13.23 7.94 2.22
CA GLN A 94 -13.67 6.70 2.89
C GLN A 94 -14.86 6.94 3.82
N ALA A 95 -14.87 8.03 4.59
CA ALA A 95 -15.99 8.37 5.47
C ALA A 95 -17.29 8.62 4.69
N LYS A 96 -17.23 9.39 3.60
CA LYS A 96 -18.40 9.64 2.73
C LYS A 96 -18.93 8.37 2.08
N GLU A 97 -18.03 7.49 1.64
CA GLU A 97 -18.39 6.19 1.07
C GLU A 97 -19.10 5.31 2.12
N MET A 98 -18.58 5.25 3.34
CA MET A 98 -19.19 4.50 4.45
C MET A 98 -20.59 5.03 4.80
N GLU A 99 -20.78 6.35 4.80
CA GLU A 99 -22.09 6.96 5.02
C GLU A 99 -23.09 6.59 3.90
N ARG A 100 -22.66 6.67 2.64
CA ARG A 100 -23.47 6.26 1.47
C ARG A 100 -23.88 4.80 1.59
N GLN A 101 -22.94 3.91 1.87
CA GLN A 101 -23.20 2.48 2.06
C GLN A 101 -24.14 2.22 3.24
N ALA A 102 -24.02 2.97 4.34
CA ALA A 102 -24.94 2.87 5.47
C ALA A 102 -26.35 3.34 5.09
N ALA A 103 -26.49 4.42 4.32
CA ALA A 103 -27.76 4.91 3.82
C ALA A 103 -28.43 3.90 2.87
N ASP A 104 -27.67 3.30 1.96
CA ASP A 104 -28.14 2.26 1.06
C ASP A 104 -28.56 0.99 1.81
N ARG A 105 -27.77 0.56 2.79
CA ARG A 105 -28.13 -0.56 3.66
C ARG A 105 -29.41 -0.28 4.44
N ARG A 106 -29.57 0.92 5.01
CA ARG A 106 -30.81 1.33 5.66
C ARG A 106 -31.99 1.28 4.70
N ARG A 107 -31.86 1.84 3.49
CA ARG A 107 -32.90 1.79 2.45
C ARG A 107 -33.29 0.35 2.11
N TRP A 108 -32.31 -0.53 1.91
CA TRP A 108 -32.54 -1.94 1.60
C TRP A 108 -33.31 -2.68 2.70
N VAL A 109 -32.93 -2.51 3.98
CA VAL A 109 -33.65 -3.11 5.12
C VAL A 109 -35.10 -2.64 5.19
N HIS A 110 -35.35 -1.34 4.96
CA HIS A 110 -36.72 -0.79 4.94
C HIS A 110 -37.53 -1.29 3.72
N SER A 111 -36.86 -1.59 2.60
CA SER A 111 -37.50 -2.15 1.41
C SER A 111 -37.85 -3.62 1.56
N MET A 112 -37.09 -4.41 2.32
CA MET A 112 -37.32 -5.84 2.51
C MET A 112 -38.36 -6.21 3.57
N ARG A 113 -38.72 -5.25 4.42
CA ARG A 113 -39.79 -5.40 5.41
C ARG A 113 -41.18 -5.07 4.84
N ARG A 114 -41.26 -4.67 3.57
CA ARG A 114 -42.51 -4.54 2.80
C ARG A 114 -42.63 -5.73 1.86
#